data_AF-A0A6A0GPM5-F1
#
_entry.id   AF-A0A6A0GPM5-F1
#
_cell.length_a   1.000
_cell.length_b   1.000
_cell.length_c   1.000
_cell.angle_alpha   90.00
_cell.angle_beta   90.00
_cell.angle_gamma   90.00
#
_symmetry.space_group_name_H-M   'P 1'
#
loop_
_entity.id
_entity.type
_entity.pdbx_description
1 polymer ?
#
loop_
_entity_poly.entity_id
_entity_poly.type
_entity_poly.pdbx_seq_one_letter_code
_entity_poly.pdbx_strand_id
1 'polypeptide(L)'
;MLIYDIKADVKAFAELGFQPSFSLVARPSFYKLLEPCRGVGYDSTYTSSSHEWIANFNTGWSDGLARKLSNCGHVLRIKTGKSIHSGLSSDDDFFETNNVKY
;
A
#
# COMPACT_ATOMS: atom_id res chain seq x y z
N MET A 1 1.53 5.80 7.73
CA MET A 1 0.72 4.98 6.82
C MET A 1 -0.68 5.00 7.41
N LEU A 2 -1.66 5.01 6.54
CA LEU A 2 -3.10 5.04 6.81
C LEU A 2 -3.64 4.27 5.60
N ILE A 3 -4.24 3.12 5.86
CA ILE A 3 -4.82 2.28 4.82
C ILE A 3 -6.33 2.44 4.95
N TYR A 4 -6.96 3.09 3.96
CA TYR A 4 -8.39 3.33 3.93
C TYR A 4 -8.98 2.88 2.60
N ASP A 5 -10.10 2.17 2.67
CA ASP A 5 -11.00 1.90 1.54
C ASP A 5 -12.36 2.61 1.70
N ILE A 6 -12.37 3.79 2.33
CA ILE A 6 -13.63 4.50 2.58
C ILE A 6 -13.42 6.01 2.38
N LYS A 7 -13.35 6.45 1.12
CA LYS A 7 -13.23 7.89 0.80
C LYS A 7 -14.51 8.68 1.09
N ALA A 8 -15.68 8.05 0.98
CA ALA A 8 -16.96 8.72 1.14
C ALA A 8 -17.26 9.09 2.59
N ASP A 9 -17.13 8.14 3.53
CA ASP A 9 -17.46 8.40 4.94
C ASP A 9 -16.45 9.32 5.63
N VAL A 10 -15.15 9.24 5.29
CA VAL A 10 -14.13 10.06 5.94
C VAL A 10 -14.38 11.56 5.75
N LYS A 11 -14.85 11.98 4.57
CA LYS A 11 -15.18 13.39 4.32
C LYS A 11 -16.41 13.83 5.12
N ALA A 12 -17.44 12.98 5.19
CA ALA A 12 -18.64 13.24 5.97
C ALA A 12 -18.34 13.36 7.48
N PHE A 13 -17.50 12.47 8.02
CA PHE A 13 -17.05 12.57 9.42
C PHE A 13 -16.23 13.83 9.68
N ALA A 14 -15.34 14.22 8.75
CA ALA A 14 -14.56 15.45 8.88
C ALA A 14 -15.44 16.71 8.86
N GLU A 15 -16.49 16.74 8.02
CA GLU A 15 -17.46 17.84 7.95
C GLU A 15 -18.27 17.99 9.24
N LEU A 16 -18.46 16.90 9.99
CA LEU A 16 -19.07 16.89 11.33
C LEU A 16 -18.07 17.23 12.46
N GLY A 17 -16.82 17.57 12.13
CA GLY A 17 -15.79 17.94 13.10
C GLY A 17 -15.09 16.75 13.77
N PHE A 18 -15.33 15.52 13.32
CA PHE A 18 -14.61 14.35 13.82
C PHE A 18 -13.19 14.31 13.26
N GLN A 19 -12.26 13.87 14.11
CA GLN A 19 -10.87 13.65 13.72
C GLN A 19 -10.55 12.15 13.74
N PRO A 20 -9.74 11.65 12.78
CA PRO A 20 -9.28 10.28 12.81
C PRO A 20 -8.55 9.97 14.12
N SER A 21 -8.98 8.90 14.82
CA SER A 21 -8.39 8.47 16.09
C SER A 21 -7.27 7.45 15.94
N PHE A 22 -7.14 6.83 14.76
CA PHE A 22 -6.21 5.73 14.50
C PHE A 22 -5.46 5.92 13.18
N SER A 23 -4.20 5.48 13.15
CA SER A 23 -3.35 5.47 11.96
C SER A 23 -2.42 4.26 11.99
N LEU A 24 -2.42 3.45 10.92
CA LEU A 24 -1.54 2.29 10.80
C LEU A 24 -0.23 2.65 10.10
N VAL A 25 0.82 2.95 10.86
CA VAL A 25 2.11 3.38 10.30
C VAL A 25 3.10 2.23 10.16
N ALA A 26 3.60 1.96 8.94
CA ALA A 26 4.69 1.03 8.69
C ALA A 26 5.86 1.69 7.95
N ARG A 27 7.03 1.05 8.05
CA ARG A 27 8.25 1.40 7.32
C ARG A 27 8.56 0.29 6.32
N PRO A 28 9.04 0.63 5.11
CA PRO A 28 9.61 -0.35 4.21
C PRO A 28 10.75 -1.13 4.89
N SER A 29 10.73 -2.45 4.80
CA SER A 29 11.82 -3.32 5.23
C SER A 29 12.84 -3.58 4.13
N PHE A 30 12.38 -3.55 2.88
CA PHE A 30 13.19 -3.80 1.70
C PHE A 30 12.66 -3.00 0.52
N TYR A 31 13.57 -2.66 -0.40
CA TYR A 31 13.22 -2.03 -1.67
C TYR A 31 14.10 -2.57 -2.80
N LYS A 32 13.51 -2.75 -3.98
CA LYS A 32 14.22 -3.17 -5.19
C LYS A 32 13.66 -2.45 -6.41
N LEU A 33 14.54 -2.25 -7.40
CA LEU A 33 14.12 -1.85 -8.73
C LEU A 33 13.68 -3.12 -9.49
N LEU A 34 12.48 -3.09 -10.05
CA LEU A 34 12.00 -4.14 -10.95
C LEU A 34 12.29 -3.77 -12.39
N GLU A 35 12.72 -4.77 -13.14
CA GLU A 35 12.72 -4.74 -14.60
C GLU A 35 11.26 -4.82 -15.14
N PRO A 36 10.99 -4.34 -16.37
CA PRO A 36 9.71 -4.56 -17.03
C PRO A 36 9.36 -6.04 -17.17
N CYS A 37 8.07 -6.35 -17.24
CA CYS A 37 7.52 -7.70 -17.39
C CYS A 37 7.89 -8.67 -16.27
N ARG A 38 8.14 -8.16 -15.05
CA ARG A 38 8.43 -8.97 -13.88
C ARG A 38 7.18 -9.16 -13.03
N GLY A 39 6.83 -10.42 -12.78
CA GLY A 39 5.77 -10.80 -11.84
C GLY A 39 6.17 -10.52 -10.40
N VAL A 40 5.19 -10.09 -9.58
CA VAL A 40 5.38 -9.67 -8.19
C VAL A 40 4.44 -10.44 -7.27
N GLY A 41 5.02 -10.98 -6.20
CA GLY A 41 4.45 -11.88 -5.19
C GLY A 41 3.75 -13.14 -5.73
N TYR A 42 2.95 -13.76 -4.88
CA TYR A 42 2.26 -15.01 -5.20
C TYR A 42 1.32 -14.90 -6.42
N ASP A 43 1.32 -15.97 -7.22
CA ASP A 43 0.62 -16.10 -8.50
C ASP A 43 0.92 -15.00 -9.54
N SER A 44 1.91 -14.11 -9.26
CA SER A 44 2.29 -13.00 -10.14
C SER A 44 1.10 -12.16 -10.61
N THR A 45 0.13 -11.92 -9.71
CA THR A 45 -1.09 -11.16 -10.00
C THR A 45 -0.83 -9.70 -10.36
N TYR A 46 0.36 -9.18 -10.03
CA TYR A 46 0.90 -7.94 -10.56
C TYR A 46 2.11 -8.23 -11.44
N THR A 47 2.16 -7.57 -12.60
CA THR A 47 3.32 -7.61 -13.50
C THR A 47 3.74 -6.18 -13.82
N SER A 48 5.03 -5.89 -13.65
CA SER A 48 5.58 -4.57 -13.93
C SER A 48 5.44 -4.22 -15.42
N SER A 49 4.95 -3.02 -15.71
CA SER A 49 4.86 -2.50 -17.08
C SER A 49 6.10 -1.72 -17.51
N SER A 50 6.92 -1.28 -16.55
CA SER A 50 8.11 -0.47 -16.76
C SER A 50 9.11 -0.67 -15.62
N HIS A 51 10.27 -0.01 -15.69
CA HIS A 51 11.20 0.02 -14.58
C HIS A 51 10.57 0.74 -13.40
N GLU A 52 10.39 0.04 -12.28
CA GLU A 52 9.71 0.62 -11.13
C GLU A 52 10.32 0.19 -9.79
N TRP A 53 10.39 1.13 -8.86
CA TRP A 53 10.79 0.85 -7.49
C TRP A 53 9.61 0.28 -6.73
N ILE A 54 9.84 -0.85 -6.08
CA ILE A 54 8.88 -1.46 -5.18
C ILE A 54 9.47 -1.56 -3.77
N ALA A 55 8.60 -1.67 -2.78
CA ALA A 55 8.96 -1.76 -1.38
C ALA A 55 8.10 -2.78 -0.65
N ASN A 56 8.73 -3.59 0.20
CA ASN A 56 8.06 -4.54 1.09
C ASN A 56 7.88 -3.91 2.47
N PHE A 57 6.80 -4.25 3.16
CA PHE A 57 6.46 -3.81 4.51
C PHE A 57 6.22 -5.03 5.37
N ASN A 58 6.69 -4.98 6.61
CA ASN A 58 6.48 -6.02 7.62
C ASN A 58 5.11 -5.85 8.29
N THR A 59 4.08 -5.86 7.46
CA THR A 59 2.71 -5.95 7.91
C THR A 59 1.95 -6.75 6.88
N GLY A 60 0.90 -7.43 7.30
CA GLY A 60 0.12 -8.36 6.49
C GLY A 60 -1.36 -8.35 6.83
N TRP A 61 -2.11 -9.24 6.18
CA TRP A 61 -3.49 -9.50 6.53
C TRP A 61 -3.64 -10.08 7.95
N SER A 62 -2.60 -10.74 8.45
CA SER A 62 -2.46 -11.20 9.84
C SER A 62 -2.49 -10.06 10.86
N ASP A 63 -2.16 -8.82 10.46
CA ASP A 63 -2.29 -7.61 11.29
C ASP A 63 -3.66 -6.91 11.13
N GLY A 64 -4.59 -7.52 10.40
CA GLY A 64 -5.94 -6.98 10.18
C GLY A 64 -6.12 -6.16 8.91
N LEU A 65 -5.13 -6.13 8.02
CA LEU A 65 -5.27 -5.46 6.72
C LEU A 65 -6.03 -6.33 5.71
N ALA A 66 -7.03 -5.75 5.05
CA ALA A 66 -7.91 -6.51 4.17
C ALA A 66 -7.16 -7.04 2.95
N ARG A 67 -7.14 -8.37 2.76
CA ARG A 67 -6.56 -9.04 1.57
C ARG A 67 -7.19 -8.55 0.26
N LYS A 68 -8.43 -8.05 0.29
CA LYS A 68 -9.10 -7.44 -0.87
C LYS A 68 -8.40 -6.20 -1.41
N LEU A 69 -7.50 -5.58 -0.63
CA LEU A 69 -6.72 -4.43 -1.09
C LEU A 69 -5.64 -4.84 -2.11
N SER A 70 -5.39 -6.14 -2.29
CA SER A 70 -4.49 -6.67 -3.31
C SER A 70 -4.70 -6.00 -4.68
N ASN A 71 -3.65 -5.35 -5.19
CA ASN A 71 -3.61 -4.62 -6.46
C ASN A 71 -4.56 -3.43 -6.65
N CYS A 72 -5.32 -3.01 -5.63
CA CYS A 72 -6.23 -1.87 -5.70
C CYS A 72 -6.10 -0.86 -4.54
N GLY A 73 -5.33 -1.22 -3.51
CA GLY A 73 -5.09 -0.35 -2.36
C GLY A 73 -4.20 0.84 -2.69
N HIS A 74 -4.14 1.77 -1.73
CA HIS A 74 -3.22 2.90 -1.75
C HIS A 74 -2.55 3.08 -0.40
N VAL A 75 -1.29 3.53 -0.44
CA VAL A 75 -0.54 3.96 0.73
C VAL A 75 -0.17 5.43 0.64
N LEU A 76 -0.18 6.13 1.78
CA LEU A 76 0.21 7.53 1.88
C LEU A 76 1.65 7.66 2.42
N ARG A 77 2.53 8.34 1.67
CA ARG A 77 3.85 8.75 2.17
C ARG A 77 3.69 9.93 3.13
N ILE A 78 3.82 9.68 4.43
CA ILE A 78 3.58 10.69 5.50
C ILE A 78 4.33 12.00 5.23
N LYS A 79 5.63 11.93 4.90
CA LYS A 79 6.46 13.12 4.72
C LYS A 79 6.02 14.02 3.56
N THR A 80 5.44 13.45 2.51
CA THR A 80 5.14 14.19 1.27
C THR A 80 3.65 14.29 0.97
N GLY A 81 2.79 13.61 1.73
CA GLY A 81 1.35 13.51 1.45
C GLY A 81 1.02 12.81 0.12
N LYS A 82 2.00 12.18 -0.53
CA LYS A 82 1.80 11.55 -1.85
C LYS A 82 1.15 10.18 -1.66
N SER A 83 0.01 9.98 -2.30
CA SER A 83 -0.60 8.66 -2.45
C SER A 83 0.16 7.85 -3.50
N ILE A 84 0.46 6.60 -3.17
CA ILE A 84 1.18 5.66 -4.03
C ILE A 84 0.29 4.44 -4.21
N HIS A 85 0.19 3.94 -5.44
CA HIS A 85 -0.55 2.73 -5.75
C HIS A 85 0.13 1.54 -5.08
N SER A 86 -0.56 0.87 -4.17
CA SER A 86 -0.04 -0.35 -3.60
C SER A 86 -0.48 -1.50 -4.51
N GLY A 87 0.42 -1.97 -5.37
CA GLY A 87 0.27 -3.29 -5.98
C GLY A 87 0.51 -4.32 -4.89
N LEU A 88 -0.52 -4.52 -4.07
CA LEU A 88 -0.48 -5.39 -2.91
C LEU A 88 -0.44 -6.84 -3.40
N SER A 89 0.76 -7.37 -3.61
CA SER A 89 0.96 -8.80 -3.70
C SER A 89 0.86 -9.34 -2.27
N SER A 90 0.12 -10.43 -2.12
CA SER A 90 -0.16 -11.01 -0.81
C SER A 90 0.95 -11.99 -0.44
N ASP A 91 2.16 -11.50 -0.21
CA ASP A 91 3.23 -12.37 0.29
C ASP A 91 3.02 -12.62 1.79
N ASP A 92 3.33 -13.83 2.24
CA ASP A 92 3.09 -14.30 3.61
C ASP A 92 3.57 -13.25 4.62
N ASP A 93 2.63 -12.59 5.30
CA ASP A 93 2.89 -11.54 6.30
C ASP A 93 3.59 -10.24 5.82
N PHE A 94 3.78 -10.05 4.50
CA PHE A 94 4.42 -8.83 3.96
C PHE A 94 3.60 -8.13 2.87
N PHE A 95 3.39 -6.82 3.02
CA PHE A 95 2.80 -5.99 1.98
C PHE A 95 3.85 -5.49 1.01
N GLU A 96 3.56 -5.53 -0.29
CA GLU A 96 4.40 -4.89 -1.31
C GLU A 96 3.67 -3.66 -1.88
N THR A 97 4.40 -2.56 -2.07
CA THR A 97 3.88 -1.35 -2.70
C THR A 97 4.75 -0.97 -3.88
N ASN A 98 4.12 -0.54 -4.97
CA ASN A 98 4.80 -0.20 -6.21
C ASN A 98 4.93 1.31 -6.33
N ASN A 99 5.87 1.78 -7.14
CA ASN A 99 6.13 3.20 -7.39
C ASN A 99 6.57 4.03 -6.17
N VAL A 100 7.36 3.43 -5.27
CA VAL A 100 8.04 4.19 -4.20
C VAL A 100 9.25 4.90 -4.78
N LYS A 101 9.05 6.08 -5.37
CA LYS A 101 10.15 6.98 -5.74
C LYS A 101 10.75 7.55 -4.45
N TYR A 102 11.96 7.14 -4.10
CA TYR A 102 12.69 7.65 -2.94
C TYR A 102 13.05 9.13 -3.12
#